data_AF-A0A2W4KCU4-F1
#
_entry.id   AF-A0A2W4KCU4-F1
#
_cell.length_a   1.000
_cell.length_b   1.000
_cell.length_c   1.000
_cell.angle_alpha   90.00
_cell.angle_beta   90.00
_cell.angle_gamma   90.00
#
_symmetry.space_group_name_H-M   'P 1'
#
loop_
_entity.id
_entity.type
_entity.pdbx_description
1 polymer ?
#
loop_
_entity_poly.entity_id
_entity_poly.type
_entity_poly.pdbx_seq_one_letter_code
_entity_poly.pdbx_strand_id
1 'polypeptide(L)'
;MERARVIPLRSPAPAVIVRIGHGERSAPLVYDRQRGTVALPPGLIRELGLVPGQEVHVVARDGGHRFVIGPLVGLWVSPAAIRDWSTSVRVLVEETRAAGAIPLVFDLDGAERREGRIAGWVERDGEPGRAILPLPDVIYNRAT
;
A
#
# COMPACT_ATOMS: atom_id res chain seq x y z
N MET A 1 5.30 -10.66 12.20
CA MET A 1 4.45 -9.72 11.45
C MET A 1 3.14 -10.44 11.23
N GLU A 2 2.02 -9.87 11.66
CA GLU A 2 0.72 -10.55 11.63
C GLU A 2 -0.09 -10.06 10.43
N ARG A 3 -0.85 -10.95 9.78
CA ARG A 3 -1.77 -10.54 8.71
C ARG A 3 -3.10 -10.11 9.33
N ALA A 4 -3.66 -9.04 8.80
CA ALA A 4 -4.94 -8.50 9.20
C ALA A 4 -5.76 -8.13 7.98
N ARG A 5 -7.05 -8.47 7.99
CA ARG A 5 -7.98 -8.07 6.94
C ARG A 5 -8.26 -6.57 7.03
N VAL A 6 -8.10 -5.88 5.92
CA VAL A 6 -8.40 -4.45 5.80
C VAL A 6 -9.91 -4.26 5.82
N ILE A 7 -10.41 -3.41 6.69
CA ILE A 7 -11.82 -3.02 6.70
C ILE A 7 -11.96 -1.49 6.69
N PRO A 8 -13.04 -0.94 6.11
CA PRO A 8 -13.31 0.48 6.21
C PRO A 8 -13.61 0.88 7.66
N LEU A 9 -12.96 1.94 8.13
CA LEU A 9 -13.24 2.55 9.42
C LEU A 9 -14.61 3.25 9.36
N ARG A 10 -15.54 2.83 10.25
CA ARG A 10 -16.93 3.33 10.28
C ARG A 10 -17.24 4.29 11.42
N SER A 11 -16.33 4.42 12.39
CA SER A 11 -16.51 5.24 13.58
C SER A 11 -15.23 6.05 13.83
N PRO A 12 -15.32 7.19 14.52
CA PRO A 12 -14.14 7.95 14.92
C PRO A 12 -13.14 7.05 15.65
N ALA A 13 -11.86 7.18 15.31
CA ALA A 13 -10.76 6.48 15.96
C ALA A 13 -9.66 7.48 16.30
N PRO A 14 -8.89 7.24 17.36
CA PRO A 14 -7.73 8.07 17.66
C PRO A 14 -6.75 8.03 16.48
N ALA A 15 -6.11 9.17 16.24
CA ALA A 15 -5.02 9.23 15.28
C ALA A 15 -3.76 8.60 15.92
N VAL A 16 -3.11 7.72 15.17
CA VAL A 16 -1.86 7.05 15.55
C VAL A 16 -0.84 7.24 14.44
N ILE A 17 0.43 6.99 14.75
CA ILE A 17 1.47 7.05 13.72
C ILE A 17 1.41 5.78 12.88
N VAL A 18 1.17 5.93 11.58
CA VAL A 18 1.14 4.83 10.61
C VAL A 18 2.33 4.98 9.68
N ARG A 19 3.14 3.92 9.60
CA ARG A 19 4.26 3.78 8.68
C ARG A 19 3.87 2.88 7.51
N ILE A 20 4.10 3.38 6.29
CA ILE A 20 3.88 2.66 5.03
C ILE A 20 5.12 2.93 4.17
N GLY A 21 5.83 1.87 3.77
CA GLY A 21 7.17 2.03 3.21
C GLY A 21 8.07 2.82 4.17
N HIS A 22 8.77 3.80 3.61
CA HIS A 22 9.64 4.71 4.34
C HIS A 22 8.95 5.98 4.85
N GLY A 23 7.63 6.11 4.67
CA GLY A 23 6.87 7.28 5.11
C GLY A 23 6.12 7.03 6.41
N GLU A 24 6.07 8.04 7.27
CA GLU A 24 5.22 8.06 8.46
C GLU A 24 4.19 9.18 8.38
N ARG A 25 2.98 8.93 8.88
CA ARG A 25 1.93 9.94 8.99
C ARG A 25 1.01 9.65 10.16
N SER A 26 0.36 10.69 10.66
CA SER A 26 -0.74 10.53 11.61
C SER A 26 -2.02 10.16 10.84
N ALA A 27 -2.68 9.07 11.22
CA ALA A 27 -3.95 8.65 10.63
C ALA A 27 -4.82 7.92 11.67
N PRO A 28 -6.17 8.05 11.59
CA PRO A 28 -7.07 7.19 12.35
C PRO A 28 -6.86 5.73 11.98
N LEU A 29 -6.76 4.84 12.97
CA LEU A 29 -6.61 3.41 12.75
C LEU A 29 -7.13 2.64 13.97
N VAL A 30 -7.79 1.52 13.73
CA VAL A 30 -8.10 0.53 14.78
C VAL A 30 -7.56 -0.82 14.36
N TYR A 31 -6.65 -1.37 15.14
CA TYR A 31 -6.17 -2.73 14.96
C TYR A 31 -6.79 -3.65 16.01
N ASP A 32 -7.63 -4.58 15.56
CA ASP A 32 -8.20 -5.63 16.40
C ASP A 32 -7.44 -6.93 16.11
N ARG A 33 -6.50 -7.24 17.01
CA ARG A 33 -5.67 -8.43 16.92
C ARG A 33 -6.48 -9.72 17.11
N GLN A 34 -7.52 -9.70 17.94
CA GLN A 34 -8.34 -10.88 18.19
C GLN A 34 -9.17 -11.25 16.96
N ARG A 35 -9.69 -10.25 16.24
CA ARG A 35 -10.45 -10.45 15.00
C ARG A 35 -9.59 -10.53 13.74
N GLY A 36 -8.29 -10.25 13.86
CA GLY A 36 -7.37 -10.20 12.73
C GLY A 36 -7.80 -9.14 11.71
N THR A 37 -8.19 -7.94 12.18
CA THR A 37 -8.67 -6.86 11.31
C THR A 37 -7.95 -5.55 11.57
N VAL A 38 -7.70 -4.79 10.51
CA VAL A 38 -7.20 -3.42 10.58
C VAL A 38 -8.20 -2.49 9.90
N ALA A 39 -8.81 -1.60 10.67
CA ALA A 39 -9.75 -0.62 10.19
C ALA A 39 -9.03 0.68 9.80
N LEU A 40 -9.19 1.09 8.54
CA LEU A 40 -8.54 2.26 7.96
C LEU A 40 -9.57 3.23 7.35
N PRO A 41 -9.30 4.55 7.35
CA PRO A 41 -10.13 5.52 6.65
C PRO A 41 -10.33 5.12 5.18
N PRO A 42 -11.56 5.23 4.63
CA PRO A 42 -11.81 4.89 3.23
C PRO A 42 -10.90 5.63 2.24
N GLY A 43 -10.55 6.89 2.54
CA GLY A 43 -9.61 7.66 1.75
C GLY A 43 -8.21 7.04 1.71
N LEU A 44 -7.72 6.53 2.85
CA LEU A 44 -6.41 5.87 2.95
C LEU A 44 -6.41 4.50 2.26
N ILE A 45 -7.50 3.74 2.39
CA ILE A 45 -7.70 2.49 1.64
C ILE A 45 -7.59 2.77 0.14
N ARG A 46 -8.32 3.77 -0.37
CA ARG A 46 -8.30 4.16 -1.79
C ARG A 46 -6.95 4.70 -2.24
N GLU A 47 -6.31 5.53 -1.43
CA GLU A 47 -5.00 6.13 -1.71
C GLU A 47 -3.96 5.05 -2.01
N LEU A 48 -3.91 4.01 -1.17
CA LEU A 48 -3.02 2.87 -1.27
C LEU A 48 -3.46 1.78 -2.25
N GLY A 49 -4.63 1.92 -2.88
CA GLY A 49 -5.22 0.88 -3.74
C GLY A 49 -5.57 -0.40 -2.98
N LEU A 50 -5.83 -0.31 -1.68
CA LEU A 50 -6.22 -1.46 -0.88
C LEU A 50 -7.66 -1.88 -1.19
N VAL A 51 -7.92 -3.19 -1.22
CA VAL A 51 -9.28 -3.75 -1.37
C VAL A 51 -9.82 -4.13 0.01
N PRO A 52 -11.02 -3.69 0.40
CA PRO A 52 -11.67 -4.18 1.62
C PRO A 52 -11.74 -5.70 1.65
N GLY A 53 -11.34 -6.31 2.76
CA GLY A 53 -11.26 -7.76 2.95
C GLY A 53 -9.91 -8.36 2.59
N GLN A 54 -9.05 -7.67 1.81
CA GLN A 54 -7.69 -8.17 1.55
C GLN A 54 -6.89 -8.20 2.86
N GLU A 55 -5.97 -9.14 2.96
CA GLU A 55 -5.05 -9.21 4.09
C GLU A 55 -3.83 -8.33 3.84
N VAL A 56 -3.40 -7.59 4.86
CA VAL A 56 -2.12 -6.88 4.88
C VAL A 56 -1.36 -7.24 6.14
N HIS A 57 -0.05 -7.18 6.06
CA HIS A 57 0.81 -7.31 7.22
C HIS A 57 0.75 -6.05 8.08
N VAL A 58 0.59 -6.24 9.40
CA VAL A 58 0.51 -5.19 10.41
C VAL A 58 1.48 -5.50 11.56
N VAL A 59 2.16 -4.46 12.04
CA VAL A 59 2.98 -4.52 13.26
C VAL A 59 2.66 -3.35 14.16
N ALA A 60 2.10 -3.63 15.32
CA ALA A 60 1.98 -2.64 16.40
C ALA A 60 3.35 -2.44 17.07
N ARG A 61 3.70 -1.17 17.31
CA ARG A 61 4.91 -0.71 18.00
C ARG A 61 4.51 0.29 19.08
N ASP A 62 5.45 0.56 19.99
CA ASP A 62 5.30 1.62 21.00
C ASP A 62 3.98 1.51 21.77
N GLY A 63 3.63 0.30 22.24
CA GLY A 63 2.39 0.06 22.99
C GLY A 63 1.08 0.23 22.20
N GLY A 64 1.15 0.30 20.86
CA GLY A 64 -0.01 0.56 20.00
C GLY A 64 -0.16 2.03 19.59
N HIS A 65 0.84 2.87 19.85
CA HIS A 65 0.85 4.26 19.37
C HIS A 65 1.42 4.41 17.95
N ARG A 66 2.15 3.40 17.47
CA ARG A 66 2.70 3.34 16.11
C ARG A 66 2.37 2.01 15.44
N PHE A 67 2.01 2.04 14.17
CA PHE A 67 1.72 0.86 13.36
C PHE A 67 2.52 0.88 12.07
N VAL A 68 3.06 -0.28 11.68
CA VAL A 68 3.61 -0.49 10.35
C VAL A 68 2.58 -1.30 9.55
N ILE A 69 2.22 -0.82 8.37
CA ILE A 69 1.36 -1.53 7.42
C ILE A 69 2.13 -1.72 6.12
N GLY A 70 2.27 -2.96 5.66
CA GLY A 70 3.06 -3.28 4.49
C GLY A 70 3.84 -4.59 4.64
N PRO A 71 4.64 -4.97 3.64
CA PRO A 71 5.49 -4.03 2.93
C PRO A 71 4.78 -3.26 1.81
N LEU A 72 5.24 -2.04 1.55
CA LEU A 72 4.99 -1.33 0.31
C LEU A 72 6.01 -1.84 -0.73
N VAL A 73 5.51 -2.45 -1.80
CA VAL A 73 6.32 -3.06 -2.86
C VAL A 73 6.21 -2.22 -4.11
N GLY A 74 7.34 -1.65 -4.52
CA GLY A 74 7.46 -0.95 -5.79
C GLY A 74 7.67 -1.94 -6.93
N LEU A 75 6.77 -1.96 -7.90
CA LEU A 75 6.88 -2.72 -9.15
C LEU A 75 7.40 -1.78 -10.24
N TRP A 76 8.71 -1.82 -10.49
CA TRP A 76 9.32 -1.03 -11.55
C TRP A 76 9.19 -1.76 -12.88
N VAL A 77 8.42 -1.18 -13.81
CA VAL A 77 8.11 -1.75 -15.11
C VAL A 77 8.36 -0.74 -16.24
N SER A 78 8.29 -1.19 -17.50
CA SER A 78 8.42 -0.30 -18.65
C SER A 78 7.18 0.59 -18.83
N PRO A 79 7.32 1.82 -19.38
CA PRO A 79 6.18 2.69 -19.64
C PRO A 79 5.09 2.05 -20.52
N ALA A 80 5.48 1.17 -21.46
CA ALA A 80 4.53 0.42 -22.29
C ALA A 80 3.64 -0.50 -21.44
N ALA A 81 4.22 -1.24 -20.51
CA ALA A 81 3.47 -2.14 -19.63
C ALA A 81 2.48 -1.40 -18.72
N ILE A 82 2.78 -0.16 -18.35
CA ILE A 82 1.88 0.71 -17.57
C ILE A 82 0.75 1.25 -18.44
N ARG A 83 1.06 1.79 -19.64
CA ARG A 83 0.07 2.34 -20.57
C ARG A 83 -0.99 1.30 -20.94
N ASP A 84 -0.56 0.08 -21.18
CA ASP A 84 -1.44 -1.01 -21.60
C ASP A 84 -2.05 -1.76 -20.39
N TRP A 85 -1.67 -1.36 -19.17
CA TRP A 85 -1.97 -2.07 -17.92
C TRP A 85 -1.87 -3.59 -18.08
N SER A 86 -0.72 -4.01 -18.59
CA SER A 86 -0.53 -5.34 -19.18
C SER A 86 -0.90 -6.48 -18.22
N THR A 87 -1.26 -7.64 -18.76
CA THR A 87 -1.54 -8.85 -17.98
C THR A 87 -0.42 -9.16 -16.98
N SER A 88 0.84 -9.00 -17.39
CA SER A 88 2.00 -9.20 -16.50
C SER A 88 2.01 -8.25 -15.30
N VAL A 89 1.62 -6.98 -15.49
CA VAL A 89 1.51 -6.00 -14.39
C VAL A 89 0.39 -6.42 -13.45
N ARG A 90 -0.77 -6.78 -13.98
CA ARG A 90 -1.93 -7.22 -13.19
C ARG A 90 -1.61 -8.45 -12.35
N VAL A 91 -0.96 -9.46 -12.93
CA VAL A 91 -0.48 -10.64 -12.21
C VAL A 91 0.46 -10.25 -11.07
N LEU A 92 1.43 -9.36 -11.31
CA LEU A 92 2.35 -8.92 -10.25
C LEU A 92 1.63 -8.16 -9.13
N VAL A 93 0.62 -7.34 -9.46
CA VAL A 93 -0.24 -6.66 -8.48
C VAL A 93 -1.01 -7.67 -7.64
N GLU A 94 -1.65 -8.65 -8.27
CA GLU A 94 -2.41 -9.71 -7.61
C GLU A 94 -1.53 -10.55 -6.67
N GLU A 95 -0.38 -11.00 -7.14
CA GLU A 95 0.59 -11.78 -6.32
C GLU A 95 1.12 -10.95 -5.14
N THR A 96 1.39 -9.66 -5.36
CA THR A 96 1.81 -8.76 -4.28
C THR A 96 0.73 -8.64 -3.20
N ARG A 97 -0.54 -8.49 -3.59
CA ARG A 97 -1.68 -8.48 -2.63
C ARG A 97 -1.81 -9.83 -1.92
N ALA A 98 -1.70 -10.94 -2.65
CA ALA A 98 -1.79 -12.29 -2.09
C ALA A 98 -0.72 -12.55 -1.02
N ALA A 99 0.47 -11.97 -1.18
CA ALA A 99 1.55 -11.98 -0.19
C ALA A 99 1.30 -11.07 1.04
N GLY A 100 0.22 -10.29 1.04
CA GLY A 100 -0.13 -9.35 2.11
C GLY A 100 0.59 -8.00 2.02
N ALA A 101 1.11 -7.66 0.84
CA ALA A 101 1.83 -6.43 0.58
C ALA A 101 0.98 -5.41 -0.20
N ILE A 102 1.49 -4.19 -0.30
CA ILE A 102 0.83 -3.06 -0.98
C ILE A 102 1.57 -2.81 -2.29
N PRO A 103 0.97 -3.09 -3.47
CA PRO A 103 1.62 -2.85 -4.75
C PRO A 103 1.58 -1.37 -5.15
N LEU A 104 2.72 -0.85 -5.60
CA LEU A 104 2.84 0.43 -6.30
C LEU A 104 3.57 0.20 -7.62
N VAL A 105 2.87 0.37 -8.74
CA VAL A 105 3.49 0.28 -10.08
C VAL A 105 4.07 1.64 -10.43
N PHE A 106 5.28 1.68 -10.98
CA PHE A 106 5.92 2.93 -11.39
C PHE A 106 6.97 2.73 -12.50
N ASP A 107 7.29 3.82 -13.19
CA ASP A 107 8.49 3.95 -14.01
C ASP A 107 9.52 4.84 -13.27
N LEU A 108 10.82 4.71 -13.59
CA LEU A 108 11.85 5.52 -12.92
C LEU A 108 11.83 6.98 -13.33
N ASP A 109 11.25 7.30 -14.48
CA ASP A 109 11.13 8.66 -14.97
C ASP A 109 10.12 9.48 -14.13
N GLY A 110 9.22 8.81 -13.39
CA GLY A 110 8.30 9.38 -12.41
C GLY A 110 8.76 9.37 -10.95
N ALA A 111 9.98 8.95 -10.63
CA ALA A 111 10.45 8.88 -9.24
C ALA A 111 10.83 10.27 -8.69
N GLU A 112 9.99 10.86 -7.84
CA GLU A 112 10.26 12.13 -7.12
C GLU A 112 11.20 11.92 -5.93
N ARG A 113 12.46 11.55 -6.22
CA ARG A 113 13.48 11.15 -5.23
C ARG A 113 13.76 12.20 -4.14
N ARG A 114 13.54 13.49 -4.43
CA ARG A 114 13.83 14.60 -3.50
C ARG A 114 12.90 14.63 -2.29
N GLU A 115 11.68 14.12 -2.41
CA GLU A 115 10.68 14.18 -1.34
C GLU A 115 10.50 12.85 -0.59
N GLY A 116 11.30 11.83 -0.92
CA GLY A 116 11.11 10.48 -0.37
C GLY A 116 9.77 9.86 -0.79
N ARG A 117 9.29 10.20 -2.00
CA ARG A 117 8.03 9.75 -2.57
C ARG A 117 8.23 9.21 -3.98
N ILE A 118 7.31 8.36 -4.42
CA ILE A 118 7.24 7.83 -5.78
C ILE A 118 5.85 8.13 -6.32
N ALA A 119 5.81 8.86 -7.44
CA ALA A 119 4.61 8.97 -8.25
C ALA A 119 4.48 7.70 -9.10
N GLY A 120 3.28 7.13 -9.12
CA GLY A 120 3.03 5.88 -9.79
C GLY A 120 1.53 5.60 -9.91
N TRP A 121 1.20 4.32 -9.90
CA TRP A 121 -0.14 3.80 -10.08
C TRP A 121 -0.40 2.69 -9.07
N VAL A 122 -1.59 2.74 -8.49
CA VAL A 122 -2.17 1.64 -7.71
C VAL A 122 -3.44 1.19 -8.41
N GLU A 123 -3.79 -0.07 -8.27
CA GLU A 123 -5.04 -0.57 -8.83
C GLU A 123 -6.23 -0.15 -7.95
N ARG A 124 -7.24 0.44 -8.59
CA ARG A 124 -8.51 0.85 -7.99
C ARG A 124 -9.62 0.35 -8.89
N ASP A 125 -10.50 -0.49 -8.35
CA ASP A 125 -11.64 -1.03 -9.09
C ASP A 125 -11.24 -1.76 -10.40
N GLY A 126 -10.08 -2.42 -10.40
CA GLY A 126 -9.51 -3.15 -11.55
C GLY A 126 -8.70 -2.29 -12.53
N GLU A 127 -8.65 -0.97 -12.33
CA GLU A 127 -8.01 -0.02 -13.23
C GLU A 127 -6.83 0.71 -12.57
N PRO A 128 -5.82 1.15 -13.34
CA PRO A 128 -4.72 1.94 -12.80
C PRO A 128 -5.15 3.35 -12.40
N GLY A 129 -5.07 3.65 -11.11
CA GLY A 129 -5.26 4.99 -10.55
C GLY A 129 -3.93 5.62 -10.15
N ARG A 130 -3.70 6.88 -10.56
CA ARG A 130 -2.53 7.65 -10.11
C ARG A 130 -2.46 7.74 -8.58
N ALA A 131 -1.25 7.60 -8.05
CA ALA A 131 -0.94 7.75 -6.63
C ALA A 131 0.46 8.32 -6.44
N ILE A 132 0.66 9.04 -5.35
CA ILE A 132 1.98 9.46 -4.87
C ILE A 132 2.13 8.85 -3.49
N LEU A 133 3.00 7.85 -3.36
CA LEU A 133 3.20 7.12 -2.12
C LEU A 133 4.63 7.35 -1.60
N PRO A 134 4.92 7.04 -0.33
CA PRO A 134 6.29 7.03 0.17
C PRO A 134 7.19 6.09 -0.64
N LEU A 135 8.52 6.22 -0.46
CA LEU A 135 9.45 5.23 -0.99
C LEU A 135 9.07 3.81 -0.48
N PRO A 136 9.05 2.80 -1.37
CA PRO A 136 8.69 1.43 -1.03
C PRO A 136 9.78 0.78 -0.18
N ASP A 137 9.39 -0.21 0.63
CA ASP A 137 10.32 -1.03 1.42
C ASP A 137 11.23 -1.88 0.51
N VAL A 138 10.72 -2.26 -0.67
CA VAL A 138 11.42 -3.09 -1.65
C VAL A 138 10.99 -2.70 -3.07
N ILE A 139 11.92 -2.77 -4.02
CA ILE A 139 11.66 -2.57 -5.45
C ILE A 139 11.90 -3.89 -6.18
N TYR A 140 10.91 -4.34 -6.93
CA TYR A 140 11.02 -5.44 -7.87
C TYR A 140 11.16 -4.88 -9.28
N ASN A 141 12.33 -5.11 -9.90
CA ASN A 141 12.64 -4.61 -11.23
C ASN A 141 12.20 -5.61 -12.32
N ARG A 142 11.33 -5.15 -13.22
CA ARG A 142 10.84 -5.84 -14.42
C ARG A 142 10.85 -4.94 -15.65
N ALA A 143 11.62 -3.85 -15.61
CA ALA A 143 11.74 -2.91 -16.72
C ALA A 143 12.74 -3.36 -17.81
N THR A 144 13.29 -4.58 -17.68
CA THR A 144 14.21 -5.21 -18.62
C THR A 144 13.49 -6.06 -19.64
#